data_AF-A0A0U1DFU8-F1
#
_entry.id   AF-A0A0U1DFU8-F1
#
_cell.length_a   1.000
_cell.length_b   1.000
_cell.length_c   1.000
_cell.angle_alpha   90.00
_cell.angle_beta   90.00
_cell.angle_gamma   90.00
#
_symmetry.space_group_name_H-M   'P 1'
#
loop_
_entity.id
_entity.type
_entity.pdbx_description
1 polymer ?
#
loop_
_entity_poly.entity_id
_entity_poly.type
_entity_poly.pdbx_seq_one_letter_code
_entity_poly.pdbx_strand_id
1 'polypeptide(L)'
;MSATDRPAVPQLMRMASHPVRWALLSELVGGDHRVRELAAAVGEPQNLVSYHLRLLRSAGLVHARRSSFDGRDTYYRVNLTGCAGAFRDAAAALHPALAPAPLATPPARSVLFLCTGNSARSPMAEALLKTRGRGRIRAASAGSHPKPHLHPNAIRVMRERYGIDLAGRRPQPLTAVARRNFDCVITLCDKVREYAHEHGPDVTMHWSLPDPSAHGARYPEFGRVADELEDRIEFLVPALGACPRGR
;
A
#
# COMPACT_ATOMS: atom_id res chain seq x y z
N MET A 1 -31.26 16.32 -30.78
CA MET A 1 -30.92 15.65 -29.51
C MET A 1 -31.12 16.65 -28.37
N SER A 2 -32.11 16.42 -27.51
CA SER A 2 -32.38 17.29 -26.35
C SER A 2 -31.18 17.28 -25.39
N ALA A 3 -30.95 18.38 -24.67
CA ALA A 3 -29.88 18.49 -23.67
C ALA A 3 -29.95 17.42 -22.55
N THR A 4 -31.09 16.73 -22.42
CA THR A 4 -31.37 15.67 -21.45
C THR A 4 -30.77 14.29 -21.78
N ASP A 5 -30.21 14.09 -22.98
CA ASP A 5 -29.70 12.77 -23.42
C ASP A 5 -28.17 12.66 -23.39
N ARG A 6 -27.50 13.55 -22.62
CA ARG A 6 -26.04 13.48 -22.48
C ARG A 6 -25.66 12.37 -21.50
N PRO A 7 -24.72 11.49 -21.85
CA PRO A 7 -24.25 10.46 -20.93
C PRO A 7 -23.66 11.12 -19.68
N ALA A 8 -24.04 10.61 -18.51
CA ALA A 8 -23.57 11.15 -17.24
C ALA A 8 -22.06 10.90 -17.09
N VAL A 9 -21.30 11.95 -16.77
CA VAL A 9 -19.87 11.82 -16.52
C VAL A 9 -19.65 10.98 -15.25
N PRO A 10 -18.86 9.89 -15.31
CA PRO A 10 -18.58 9.04 -14.15
C PRO A 10 -18.09 9.86 -12.95
N GLN A 11 -18.52 9.48 -11.74
CA GLN A 11 -18.17 10.20 -10.52
C GLN A 11 -16.66 10.32 -10.33
N LEU A 12 -15.91 9.24 -10.65
CA LEU A 12 -14.46 9.24 -10.64
C LEU A 12 -13.89 10.36 -11.50
N MET A 13 -14.36 10.54 -12.74
CA MET A 13 -13.84 11.57 -13.64
C MET A 13 -14.13 12.97 -13.09
N ARG A 14 -15.37 13.23 -12.63
CA ARG A 14 -15.73 14.51 -12.00
C ARG A 14 -14.84 14.84 -10.79
N MET A 15 -14.46 13.83 -10.01
CA MET A 15 -13.57 14.01 -8.86
C MET A 15 -12.10 14.11 -9.29
N ALA A 16 -11.62 13.28 -10.19
CA ALA A 16 -10.21 13.20 -10.54
C ALA A 16 -9.73 14.35 -11.45
N SER A 17 -10.62 14.93 -12.27
CA SER A 17 -10.24 15.94 -13.29
C SER A 17 -9.78 17.30 -12.73
N HIS A 18 -9.83 17.54 -11.42
CA HIS A 18 -9.27 18.77 -10.84
C HIS A 18 -7.77 18.63 -10.60
N PRO A 19 -6.92 19.59 -11.03
CA PRO A 19 -5.47 19.47 -10.96
C PRO A 19 -4.93 19.06 -9.59
N VAL A 20 -5.36 19.74 -8.52
CA VAL A 20 -4.93 19.39 -7.15
C VAL A 20 -5.37 17.99 -6.75
N ARG A 21 -6.58 17.54 -7.13
CA ARG A 21 -7.05 16.20 -6.77
C ARG A 21 -6.30 15.11 -7.53
N TRP A 22 -5.98 15.38 -8.80
CA TRP A 22 -5.13 14.50 -9.60
C TRP A 22 -3.71 14.41 -9.02
N ALA A 23 -3.12 15.54 -8.63
CA ALA A 23 -1.81 15.58 -7.98
C ALA A 23 -1.82 14.79 -6.67
N LEU A 24 -2.82 15.01 -5.81
CA LEU A 24 -2.96 14.25 -4.55
C LEU A 24 -3.13 12.75 -4.79
N LEU A 25 -3.94 12.33 -5.76
CA LEU A 25 -4.07 10.91 -6.11
C LEU A 25 -2.75 10.33 -6.63
N SER A 26 -2.00 11.10 -7.43
CA SER A 26 -0.70 10.68 -7.97
C SER A 26 0.34 10.48 -6.88
N GLU A 27 0.43 11.40 -5.91
CA GLU A 27 1.28 11.24 -4.72
C GLU A 27 0.88 10.02 -3.89
N LEU A 28 -0.43 9.84 -3.64
CA LEU A 28 -0.94 8.74 -2.83
C LEU A 28 -0.76 7.35 -3.47
N VAL A 29 -0.52 7.25 -4.78
CA VAL A 29 -0.12 5.98 -5.41
C VAL A 29 1.29 5.56 -4.99
N GLY A 30 2.17 6.51 -4.67
CA GLY A 30 3.52 6.28 -4.16
C GLY A 30 3.57 5.81 -2.69
N GLY A 31 2.49 5.98 -1.94
CA GLY A 31 2.40 5.52 -0.56
C GLY A 31 1.36 6.28 0.26
N ASP A 32 1.31 5.94 1.55
CA ASP A 32 0.44 6.57 2.51
C ASP A 32 1.13 7.83 3.06
N HIS A 33 0.44 8.97 2.98
CA HIS A 33 1.00 10.28 3.33
C HIS A 33 0.16 11.02 4.38
N ARG A 34 0.85 11.85 5.17
CA ARG A 34 0.22 12.82 6.07
C ARG A 34 -0.21 14.05 5.27
N VAL A 35 -1.21 14.78 5.77
CA VAL A 35 -1.71 16.00 5.10
C VAL A 35 -0.60 17.03 4.85
N ARG A 36 0.34 17.19 5.80
CA ARG A 36 1.49 18.10 5.68
C ARG A 36 2.46 17.71 4.57
N GLU A 37 2.64 16.42 4.35
CA GLU A 37 3.52 15.88 3.31
C GLU A 37 2.88 16.07 1.94
N LEU A 38 1.58 15.81 1.84
CA LEU A 38 0.81 16.06 0.63
C LEU A 38 0.80 17.54 0.27
N ALA A 39 0.59 18.44 1.24
CA ALA A 39 0.65 19.88 1.03
C ALA A 39 2.00 20.33 0.49
N ALA A 40 3.10 19.84 1.06
CA ALA A 40 4.44 20.13 0.58
C ALA A 40 4.68 19.57 -0.84
N ALA A 41 4.26 18.33 -1.12
CA ALA A 41 4.48 17.67 -2.40
C ALA A 41 3.71 18.35 -3.55
N VAL A 42 2.46 18.74 -3.32
CA VAL A 42 1.64 19.39 -4.36
C VAL A 42 1.82 20.91 -4.42
N GLY A 43 2.54 21.51 -3.48
CA GLY A 43 2.78 22.96 -3.41
C GLY A 43 1.54 23.77 -3.03
N GLU A 44 0.61 23.21 -2.25
CA GLU A 44 -0.65 23.86 -1.91
C GLU A 44 -0.83 24.04 -0.38
N PRO A 45 -1.59 25.05 0.07
CA PRO A 45 -1.92 25.23 1.48
C PRO A 45 -2.62 24.02 2.10
N GLN A 46 -2.30 23.70 3.35
CA GLN A 46 -2.83 22.52 4.06
C GLN A 46 -4.36 22.51 4.17
N ASN A 47 -5.00 23.67 4.30
CA ASN A 47 -6.46 23.79 4.34
C ASN A 47 -7.12 23.39 3.01
N LEU A 48 -6.52 23.78 1.87
CA LEU A 48 -6.99 23.42 0.54
C LEU A 48 -6.82 21.92 0.28
N VAL A 49 -5.65 21.37 0.63
CA VAL A 49 -5.41 19.93 0.57
C VAL A 49 -6.42 19.16 1.44
N SER A 50 -6.68 19.62 2.66
CA SER A 50 -7.67 19.00 3.55
C SER A 50 -9.08 19.02 2.96
N TYR A 51 -9.47 20.11 2.29
CA TYR A 51 -10.72 20.22 1.57
C TYR A 51 -10.83 19.17 0.45
N HIS A 52 -9.80 19.06 -0.39
CA HIS A 52 -9.78 18.11 -1.50
C HIS A 52 -9.72 16.66 -1.04
N LEU A 53 -8.95 16.34 0.01
CA LEU A 53 -8.94 15.01 0.61
C LEU A 53 -10.32 14.63 1.15
N ARG A 54 -11.08 15.56 1.71
CA ARG A 54 -12.46 15.31 2.16
C ARG A 54 -13.37 14.93 1.00
N LEU A 55 -13.27 15.62 -0.14
CA LEU A 55 -14.04 15.31 -1.35
C LEU A 55 -13.68 13.93 -1.92
N LEU A 56 -12.38 13.64 -2.01
CA LEU A 56 -11.89 12.34 -2.49
C LEU A 56 -12.35 11.20 -1.56
N ARG A 57 -12.39 11.44 -0.24
CA ARG A 57 -12.93 10.49 0.74
C ARG A 57 -14.43 10.29 0.60
N SER A 58 -15.21 11.36 0.43
CA SER A 58 -16.66 11.23 0.20
C SER A 58 -16.99 10.48 -1.10
N ALA A 59 -16.08 10.50 -2.07
CA ALA A 59 -16.19 9.74 -3.30
C ALA A 59 -15.60 8.31 -3.21
N GLY A 60 -15.08 7.89 -2.05
CA GLY A 60 -14.51 6.56 -1.84
C GLY A 60 -13.15 6.32 -2.53
N LEU A 61 -12.52 7.36 -3.08
CA LEU A 61 -11.24 7.26 -3.81
C LEU A 61 -10.03 7.26 -2.88
N VAL A 62 -10.20 7.82 -1.68
CA VAL A 62 -9.16 7.90 -0.66
C VAL A 62 -9.73 7.42 0.67
N HIS A 63 -8.93 6.67 1.42
CA HIS A 63 -9.20 6.31 2.80
C HIS A 63 -8.29 7.09 3.74
N ALA A 64 -8.73 7.28 4.97
CA ALA A 64 -7.92 7.90 6.03
C ALA A 64 -7.87 6.99 7.24
N ARG A 65 -6.70 6.91 7.88
CA ARG A 65 -6.45 6.11 9.08
C ARG A 65 -5.61 6.92 10.07
N ARG A 66 -5.95 6.84 11.36
CA ARG A 66 -5.09 7.40 12.43
C ARG A 66 -3.87 6.53 12.60
N SER A 67 -2.72 7.16 12.85
CA SER A 67 -1.45 6.52 13.14
C SER A 67 -1.63 5.41 14.18
N SER A 68 -1.14 4.23 13.86
CA SER A 68 -1.08 3.07 14.75
C SER A 68 0.02 3.19 15.82
N PHE A 69 0.91 4.19 15.69
CA PHE A 69 1.98 4.41 16.65
C PHE A 69 1.52 5.23 17.86
N ASP A 70 1.09 6.47 17.64
CA ASP A 70 0.72 7.42 18.70
C ASP A 70 -0.68 8.03 18.48
N GLY A 71 -1.35 7.67 17.39
CA GLY A 71 -2.65 8.22 17.02
C GLY A 71 -2.66 9.70 16.70
N ARG A 72 -1.52 10.42 16.69
CA ARG A 72 -1.51 11.89 16.49
C ARG A 72 -1.71 12.27 15.03
N ASP A 73 -1.05 11.52 14.15
CA ASP A 73 -1.13 11.74 12.71
C ASP A 73 -2.32 11.00 12.07
N THR A 74 -2.77 11.51 10.92
CA THR A 74 -3.70 10.82 10.02
C THR A 74 -2.99 10.58 8.69
N TYR A 75 -2.94 9.31 8.29
CA TYR A 75 -2.44 8.86 7.01
C TYR A 75 -3.58 8.70 6.03
N TYR A 76 -3.37 9.21 4.81
CA TYR A 76 -4.27 9.06 3.68
C TYR A 76 -3.69 8.01 2.75
N ARG A 77 -4.56 7.17 2.16
CA ARG A 77 -4.20 6.17 1.16
C ARG A 77 -5.20 6.17 0.03
N VAL A 78 -4.75 5.94 -1.20
CA VAL A 78 -5.66 5.74 -2.33
C VAL A 78 -6.36 4.38 -2.24
N ASN A 79 -7.64 4.32 -2.62
CA ASN A 79 -8.40 3.09 -2.77
C ASN A 79 -8.15 2.48 -4.16
N LEU A 80 -7.00 1.82 -4.36
CA LEU A 80 -6.61 1.32 -5.69
C LEU A 80 -7.65 0.37 -6.30
N THR A 81 -8.23 -0.55 -5.51
CA THR A 81 -9.28 -1.46 -5.97
C THR A 81 -10.51 -0.71 -6.47
N GLY A 82 -11.00 0.24 -5.67
CA GLY A 82 -12.15 1.07 -6.05
C GLY A 82 -11.85 1.96 -7.26
N CYS A 83 -10.68 2.57 -7.32
CA CYS A 83 -10.23 3.37 -8.46
C CYS A 83 -10.15 2.52 -9.72
N ALA A 84 -9.52 1.34 -9.68
CA ALA A 84 -9.37 0.45 -10.82
C ALA A 84 -10.72 -0.02 -11.38
N GLY A 85 -11.68 -0.34 -10.51
CA GLY A 85 -13.06 -0.63 -10.91
C GLY A 85 -13.70 0.57 -11.59
N ALA A 86 -13.68 1.74 -10.94
CA ALA A 86 -14.28 2.95 -11.50
C ALA A 86 -13.63 3.44 -12.80
N PHE A 87 -12.32 3.25 -12.98
CA PHE A 87 -11.61 3.52 -14.25
C PHE A 87 -12.03 2.54 -15.34
N ARG A 88 -12.17 1.25 -15.00
CA ARG A 88 -12.65 0.23 -15.94
C ARG A 88 -14.08 0.51 -16.38
N ASP A 89 -14.96 0.85 -15.45
CA ASP A 89 -16.36 1.18 -15.74
C ASP A 89 -16.45 2.45 -16.59
N ALA A 90 -15.67 3.48 -16.26
CA ALA A 90 -15.60 4.71 -17.06
C ALA A 90 -15.08 4.45 -18.47
N ALA A 91 -14.03 3.62 -18.61
CA ALA A 91 -13.49 3.24 -19.91
C ALA A 91 -14.51 2.42 -20.72
N ALA A 92 -15.17 1.43 -20.10
CA ALA A 92 -16.18 0.60 -20.75
C ALA A 92 -17.42 1.41 -21.18
N ALA A 93 -17.85 2.39 -20.37
CA ALA A 93 -18.93 3.30 -20.71
C ALA A 93 -18.61 4.20 -21.92
N LEU A 94 -17.32 4.50 -22.14
CA LEU A 94 -16.87 5.22 -23.34
C LEU A 94 -16.73 4.29 -24.54
N HIS A 95 -15.99 3.19 -24.38
CA HIS A 95 -15.86 2.13 -25.39
C HIS A 95 -15.27 0.84 -24.77
N PRO A 96 -15.82 -0.36 -25.03
CA PRO A 96 -15.38 -1.60 -24.39
C PRO A 96 -13.91 -1.95 -24.64
N ALA A 97 -13.35 -1.57 -25.81
CA ALA A 97 -11.94 -1.81 -26.13
C ALA A 97 -10.94 -0.95 -25.32
N LEU A 98 -11.40 0.04 -24.54
CA LEU A 98 -10.54 0.87 -23.69
C LEU A 98 -10.28 0.25 -22.31
N ALA A 99 -11.00 -0.81 -21.94
CA ALA A 99 -10.80 -1.47 -20.66
C ALA A 99 -9.41 -2.14 -20.63
N PRO A 100 -8.57 -1.88 -19.61
CA PRO A 100 -7.22 -2.41 -19.57
C PRO A 100 -7.22 -3.94 -19.47
N ALA A 101 -6.36 -4.57 -20.27
CA ALA A 101 -6.10 -6.00 -20.18
C ALA A 101 -5.19 -6.32 -18.97
N PRO A 102 -5.28 -7.53 -18.38
CA PRO A 102 -4.38 -7.94 -17.31
C PRO A 102 -2.92 -7.98 -17.78
N LEU A 103 -2.00 -7.56 -16.91
CA LEU A 103 -0.56 -7.67 -17.21
C LEU A 103 -0.12 -9.13 -17.30
N ALA A 104 0.65 -9.46 -18.34
CA ALA A 104 1.00 -10.84 -18.67
C ALA A 104 2.17 -11.41 -17.84
N THR A 105 3.09 -10.60 -17.32
CA THR A 105 4.27 -11.12 -16.60
C THR A 105 4.81 -10.13 -15.56
N PRO A 106 5.06 -10.56 -14.30
CA PRO A 106 5.70 -9.73 -13.28
C PRO A 106 7.12 -9.31 -13.68
N PRO A 107 7.56 -8.09 -13.33
CA PRO A 107 8.94 -7.65 -13.54
C PRO A 107 9.92 -8.40 -12.63
N ALA A 108 11.21 -8.44 -13.02
CA ALA A 108 12.27 -8.91 -12.13
C ALA A 108 12.74 -7.77 -11.21
N ARG A 109 12.39 -7.83 -9.92
CA ARG A 109 12.68 -6.80 -8.90
C ARG A 109 12.92 -7.40 -7.52
N SER A 110 13.47 -6.59 -6.61
CA SER A 110 13.70 -6.90 -5.22
C SER A 110 13.00 -5.91 -4.30
N VAL A 111 12.28 -6.43 -3.30
CA VAL A 111 11.47 -5.62 -2.37
C VAL A 111 11.79 -6.02 -0.93
N LEU A 112 11.97 -5.01 -0.07
CA LEU A 112 12.16 -5.17 1.37
C LEU A 112 10.97 -4.60 2.14
N PHE A 113 10.30 -5.44 2.93
CA PHE A 113 9.24 -5.01 3.85
C PHE A 113 9.78 -4.83 5.27
N LEU A 114 9.59 -3.64 5.83
CA LEU A 114 10.05 -3.28 7.16
C LEU A 114 8.87 -3.07 8.11
N CYS A 115 8.92 -3.68 9.30
CA CYS A 115 8.00 -3.34 10.39
C CYS A 115 8.72 -3.42 11.74
N THR A 116 8.07 -3.08 12.84
CA THR A 116 8.77 -3.06 14.14
C THR A 116 9.18 -4.47 14.57
N GLY A 117 8.23 -5.40 14.64
CA GLY A 117 8.45 -6.72 15.24
C GLY A 117 8.86 -7.85 14.30
N ASN A 118 8.76 -7.65 12.98
CA ASN A 118 8.88 -8.71 11.96
C ASN A 118 8.17 -10.02 12.34
N SER A 119 6.99 -9.92 12.97
CA SER A 119 6.23 -11.07 13.50
C SER A 119 4.89 -11.29 12.81
N ALA A 120 4.33 -10.27 12.15
CA ALA A 120 3.01 -10.31 11.52
C ALA A 120 3.02 -9.62 10.16
N ARG A 121 2.90 -8.28 10.12
CA ARG A 121 2.78 -7.47 8.89
C ARG A 121 3.83 -7.81 7.82
N SER A 122 5.12 -7.64 8.12
CA SER A 122 6.17 -7.79 7.11
C SER A 122 6.44 -9.24 6.67
N PRO A 123 6.35 -10.27 7.53
CA PRO A 123 6.38 -11.66 7.06
C PRO A 123 5.19 -12.04 6.17
N MET A 124 3.98 -11.58 6.49
CA MET A 124 2.80 -11.80 5.63
C MET A 124 3.01 -11.13 4.27
N ALA A 125 3.43 -9.87 4.24
CA ALA A 125 3.70 -9.12 3.01
C ALA A 125 4.77 -9.78 2.13
N GLU A 126 5.89 -10.22 2.72
CA GLU A 126 6.95 -10.94 2.02
C GLU A 126 6.42 -12.20 1.33
N ALA A 127 5.61 -12.98 2.04
CA ALA A 127 5.13 -14.26 1.56
C ALA A 127 4.06 -14.12 0.47
N LEU A 128 3.14 -13.15 0.62
CA LEU A 128 2.18 -12.78 -0.43
C LEU A 128 2.92 -12.32 -1.69
N LEU A 129 3.88 -11.40 -1.58
CA LEU A 129 4.62 -10.89 -2.74
C LEU A 129 5.46 -11.98 -3.43
N LYS A 130 6.08 -12.91 -2.68
CA LYS A 130 6.78 -14.07 -3.28
C LYS A 130 5.84 -14.91 -4.15
N THR A 131 4.63 -15.15 -3.66
CA THR A 131 3.60 -15.92 -4.36
C THR A 131 3.12 -15.20 -5.62
N ARG A 132 2.78 -13.91 -5.50
CA ARG A 132 2.31 -13.08 -6.62
C ARG A 132 3.39 -12.74 -7.63
N GLY A 133 4.65 -12.65 -7.18
CA GLY A 133 5.82 -12.40 -8.01
C GLY A 133 6.24 -13.55 -8.91
N ARG A 134 5.64 -14.75 -8.76
CA ARG A 134 5.89 -15.94 -9.61
C ARG A 134 7.38 -16.24 -9.83
N GLY A 135 8.18 -16.12 -8.77
CA GLY A 135 9.62 -16.34 -8.79
C GLY A 135 10.47 -15.23 -9.41
N ARG A 136 9.86 -14.19 -10.01
CA ARG A 136 10.57 -13.06 -10.62
C ARG A 136 10.85 -11.94 -9.62
N ILE A 137 10.03 -11.81 -8.59
CA ILE A 137 10.20 -10.80 -7.53
C ILE A 137 10.84 -11.44 -6.30
N ARG A 138 12.00 -10.92 -5.88
CA ARG A 138 12.69 -11.28 -4.65
C ARG A 138 12.17 -10.44 -3.50
N ALA A 139 11.33 -10.99 -2.63
CA ALA A 139 10.90 -10.31 -1.41
C ALA A 139 11.76 -10.71 -0.20
N ALA A 140 12.00 -9.77 0.70
CA ALA A 140 12.52 -10.01 2.05
C ALA A 140 11.74 -9.18 3.06
N SER A 141 11.82 -9.56 4.33
CA SER A 141 11.30 -8.77 5.43
C SER A 141 12.29 -8.70 6.59
N ALA A 142 12.23 -7.61 7.35
CA ALA A 142 12.99 -7.42 8.57
C ALA A 142 12.24 -6.52 9.54
N GLY A 143 12.77 -6.40 10.76
CA GLY A 143 12.26 -5.44 11.72
C GLY A 143 13.30 -4.82 12.63
N SER A 144 12.98 -3.62 13.10
CA SER A 144 13.88 -2.85 13.98
C SER A 144 14.01 -3.47 15.36
N HIS A 145 12.95 -4.09 15.87
CA HIS A 145 12.90 -4.77 17.16
C HIS A 145 12.21 -6.14 16.99
N PRO A 146 12.86 -7.11 16.32
CA PRO A 146 12.25 -8.39 16.00
C PRO A 146 11.73 -9.10 17.25
N LYS A 147 10.54 -9.69 17.16
CA LYS A 147 10.03 -10.57 18.21
C LYS A 147 10.75 -11.93 18.16
N PRO A 148 10.66 -12.75 19.22
CA PRO A 148 11.27 -14.09 19.21
C PRO A 148 10.67 -15.03 18.15
N HIS A 149 9.37 -14.89 17.88
CA HIS A 149 8.61 -15.76 16.98
C HIS A 149 7.60 -14.96 16.14
N LEU A 150 7.17 -15.54 15.03
CA LEU A 150 6.00 -15.07 14.29
C LEU A 150 4.75 -15.20 15.15
N HIS A 151 3.79 -14.29 14.95
CA HIS A 151 2.55 -14.33 15.68
C HIS A 151 1.68 -15.52 15.19
N PRO A 152 1.12 -16.36 16.10
CA PRO A 152 0.36 -17.54 15.70
C PRO A 152 -0.82 -17.22 14.75
N ASN A 153 -1.56 -16.14 15.02
CA ASN A 153 -2.65 -15.71 14.13
C ASN A 153 -2.17 -15.28 12.73
N ALA A 154 -0.94 -14.75 12.59
CA ALA A 154 -0.39 -14.44 11.27
C ALA A 154 -0.11 -15.73 10.48
N ILE A 155 0.48 -16.74 11.14
CA ILE A 155 0.70 -18.07 10.53
C ILE A 155 -0.64 -18.69 10.14
N ARG A 156 -1.61 -18.66 11.05
CA ARG A 156 -2.94 -19.24 10.85
C ARG A 156 -3.68 -18.61 9.67
N VAL A 157 -3.77 -17.27 9.62
CA VAL A 157 -4.43 -16.54 8.52
C VAL A 157 -3.80 -16.86 7.18
N MET A 158 -2.46 -16.84 7.11
CA MET A 158 -1.73 -17.11 5.87
C MET A 158 -1.96 -18.53 5.36
N ARG A 159 -1.98 -19.51 6.27
CA ARG A 159 -2.27 -20.91 5.92
C ARG A 159 -3.72 -21.09 5.47
N GLU A 160 -4.67 -20.60 6.25
CA GLU A 160 -6.10 -20.86 6.03
C GLU A 160 -6.68 -20.11 4.83
N ARG A 161 -6.27 -18.85 4.60
CA ARG A 161 -6.86 -18.01 3.54
C ARG A 161 -6.06 -18.00 2.24
N TYR A 162 -4.74 -18.11 2.34
CA TYR A 162 -3.85 -17.96 1.19
C TYR A 162 -3.10 -19.26 0.83
N GLY A 163 -3.24 -20.31 1.64
CA GLY A 163 -2.52 -21.57 1.43
C GLY A 163 -1.00 -21.44 1.61
N ILE A 164 -0.52 -20.42 2.32
CA ILE A 164 0.92 -20.14 2.49
C ILE A 164 1.34 -20.48 3.91
N ASP A 165 2.25 -21.45 4.06
CA ASP A 165 2.79 -21.79 5.37
C ASP A 165 3.94 -20.87 5.78
N LEU A 166 3.76 -20.23 6.94
CA LEU A 166 4.80 -19.42 7.60
C LEU A 166 5.44 -20.13 8.79
N ALA A 167 5.04 -21.37 9.10
CA ALA A 167 5.64 -22.13 10.18
C ALA A 167 7.16 -22.27 10.01
N GLY A 168 7.89 -22.23 11.11
CA GLY A 168 9.36 -22.36 11.13
C GLY A 168 10.13 -21.13 10.67
N ARG A 169 9.49 -20.12 10.06
CA ARG A 169 10.15 -18.84 9.79
C ARG A 169 10.49 -18.14 11.10
N ARG A 170 11.59 -17.37 11.11
CA ARG A 170 12.04 -16.60 12.27
C ARG A 170 12.10 -15.11 11.93
N PRO A 171 11.65 -14.22 12.83
CA PRO A 171 11.84 -12.79 12.67
C PRO A 171 13.32 -12.42 12.47
N GLN A 172 13.57 -11.51 11.53
CA GLN A 172 14.89 -11.07 11.12
C GLN A 172 15.14 -9.63 11.58
N PRO A 173 16.32 -9.32 12.15
CA PRO A 173 16.73 -7.95 12.43
C PRO A 173 17.09 -7.18 11.16
N LEU A 174 17.07 -5.86 11.24
CA LEU A 174 17.54 -4.99 10.13
C LEU A 174 18.97 -5.33 9.70
N THR A 175 19.84 -5.72 10.63
CA THR A 175 21.23 -6.11 10.33
C THR A 175 21.34 -7.32 9.39
N ALA A 176 20.34 -8.21 9.36
CA ALA A 176 20.31 -9.37 8.46
C ALA A 176 20.07 -8.96 6.98
N VAL A 177 19.54 -7.76 6.75
CA VAL A 177 19.25 -7.24 5.41
C VAL A 177 20.08 -6.00 5.04
N ALA A 178 20.83 -5.44 5.98
CA ALA A 178 21.59 -4.19 5.81
C ALA A 178 22.62 -4.22 4.66
N ARG A 179 23.18 -5.39 4.32
CA ARG A 179 24.17 -5.55 3.22
C ARG A 179 23.54 -5.88 1.87
N ARG A 180 22.20 -5.86 1.77
CA ARG A 180 21.46 -6.22 0.56
C ARG A 180 20.84 -4.97 -0.02
N ASN A 181 21.06 -4.76 -1.32
CA ASN A 181 20.36 -3.73 -2.07
C ASN A 181 18.98 -4.24 -2.49
N PHE A 182 17.99 -3.37 -2.38
CA PHE A 182 16.62 -3.63 -2.81
C PHE A 182 16.16 -2.50 -3.72
N ASP A 183 15.42 -2.85 -4.77
CA ASP A 183 14.85 -1.87 -5.71
C ASP A 183 13.73 -1.06 -5.07
N CYS A 184 13.08 -1.60 -4.04
CA CYS A 184 11.99 -0.95 -3.32
C CYS A 184 12.04 -1.33 -1.84
N VAL A 185 12.02 -0.33 -0.95
CA VAL A 185 11.90 -0.52 0.49
C VAL A 185 10.56 0.05 0.97
N ILE A 186 9.74 -0.80 1.59
CA ILE A 186 8.38 -0.48 2.02
C ILE A 186 8.29 -0.61 3.53
N THR A 187 7.96 0.49 4.21
CA THR A 187 7.68 0.47 5.65
C THR A 187 6.19 0.19 5.90
N LEU A 188 5.89 -0.73 6.83
CA LEU A 188 4.53 -1.22 7.09
C LEU A 188 3.95 -0.76 8.44
N CYS A 189 4.71 -0.01 9.22
CA CYS A 189 4.22 0.57 10.47
C CYS A 189 4.76 1.98 10.64
N ASP A 190 3.93 2.84 11.21
CA ASP A 190 4.25 4.26 11.38
C ASP A 190 5.49 4.44 12.27
N LYS A 191 5.64 3.58 13.29
CA LYS A 191 6.82 3.57 14.17
C LYS A 191 8.13 3.36 13.41
N VAL A 192 8.18 2.45 12.45
CA VAL A 192 9.42 2.23 11.66
C VAL A 192 9.64 3.37 10.70
N ARG A 193 8.57 3.93 10.12
CA ARG A 193 8.68 5.08 9.21
C ARG A 193 9.42 6.27 9.85
N GLU A 194 9.13 6.59 11.11
CA GLU A 194 9.74 7.75 11.79
C GLU A 194 11.26 7.62 12.00
N TYR A 195 11.80 6.39 12.11
CA TYR A 195 13.22 6.17 12.41
C TYR A 195 13.96 5.38 11.31
N ALA A 196 13.30 5.03 10.20
CA ALA A 196 13.89 4.22 9.13
C ALA A 196 15.13 4.88 8.54
N HIS A 197 15.13 6.21 8.36
CA HIS A 197 16.27 6.96 7.86
C HIS A 197 17.52 6.79 8.72
N GLU A 198 17.36 6.71 10.05
CA GLU A 198 18.47 6.50 10.99
C GLU A 198 19.13 5.12 10.85
N HIS A 199 18.45 4.18 10.19
CA HIS A 199 18.91 2.80 10.02
C HIS A 199 19.47 2.52 8.62
N GLY A 200 19.56 3.54 7.74
CA GLY A 200 20.22 3.47 6.43
C GLY A 200 19.40 3.13 5.17
N PRO A 201 18.17 2.56 5.20
CA PRO A 201 17.44 2.33 3.96
C PRO A 201 16.70 3.60 3.48
N ASP A 202 16.90 3.94 2.21
CA ASP A 202 16.05 4.91 1.50
C ASP A 202 14.66 4.32 1.30
N VAL A 203 13.74 4.72 2.18
CA VAL A 203 12.35 4.26 2.14
C VAL A 203 11.68 4.75 0.86
N THR A 204 11.29 3.80 0.01
CA THR A 204 10.60 4.08 -1.25
C THR A 204 9.11 4.36 -1.03
N MET A 205 8.48 3.58 -0.15
CA MET A 205 7.04 3.70 0.12
C MET A 205 6.74 3.48 1.60
N HIS A 206 5.64 4.06 2.06
CA HIS A 206 5.09 3.80 3.38
C HIS A 206 3.65 3.30 3.27
N TRP A 207 3.33 2.20 3.95
CA TRP A 207 1.97 1.70 4.11
C TRP A 207 1.62 1.72 5.60
N SER A 208 0.70 2.60 5.98
CA SER A 208 0.22 2.76 7.35
C SER A 208 -0.77 1.64 7.68
N LEU A 209 -0.25 0.49 8.14
CA LEU A 209 -1.06 -0.66 8.55
C LEU A 209 -1.25 -0.71 10.06
N PRO A 210 -2.47 -1.00 10.55
CA PRO A 210 -2.72 -1.17 11.96
C PRO A 210 -1.85 -2.32 12.49
N ASP A 211 -1.50 -2.27 13.77
CA ASP A 211 -0.89 -3.42 14.41
C ASP A 211 -1.97 -4.45 14.75
N PRO A 212 -2.04 -5.60 14.06
CA PRO A 212 -3.05 -6.60 14.37
C PRO A 212 -2.84 -7.25 15.75
N SER A 213 -1.66 -7.05 16.35
CA SER A 213 -1.31 -7.58 17.69
C SER A 213 -1.68 -6.59 18.81
N ALA A 214 -2.13 -5.39 18.49
CA ALA A 214 -2.61 -4.43 19.48
C ALA A 214 -3.99 -4.86 20.02
N HIS A 215 -4.34 -4.34 21.20
CA HIS A 215 -5.69 -4.45 21.79
C HIS A 215 -6.32 -5.86 21.74
N GLY A 216 -5.60 -6.86 22.26
CA GLY A 216 -6.11 -8.23 22.41
C GLY A 216 -5.83 -9.17 21.24
N ALA A 217 -5.17 -8.71 20.17
CA ALA A 217 -4.57 -9.53 19.13
C ALA A 217 -5.48 -10.62 18.52
N ARG A 218 -6.77 -10.30 18.34
CA ARG A 218 -7.76 -11.29 17.88
C ARG A 218 -7.56 -11.65 16.41
N TYR A 219 -7.99 -12.85 16.04
CA TYR A 219 -7.78 -13.40 14.69
C TYR A 219 -8.33 -12.54 13.53
N PRO A 220 -9.55 -11.94 13.62
CA PRO A 220 -10.09 -11.13 12.52
C PRO A 220 -9.21 -9.94 12.12
N GLU A 221 -8.46 -9.36 13.06
CA GLU A 221 -7.57 -8.23 12.86
C GLU A 221 -6.39 -8.62 11.97
N PHE A 222 -5.85 -9.83 12.15
CA PHE A 222 -4.83 -10.39 11.25
C PHE A 222 -5.39 -10.64 9.85
N GLY A 223 -6.63 -11.14 9.77
CA GLY A 223 -7.35 -11.32 8.51
C GLY A 223 -7.45 -10.00 7.73
N ARG A 224 -7.97 -8.94 8.36
CA ARG A 224 -8.11 -7.62 7.73
C ARG A 224 -6.77 -7.05 7.24
N VAL A 225 -5.69 -7.25 8.01
CA VAL A 225 -4.35 -6.79 7.60
C VAL A 225 -3.81 -7.61 6.43
N ALA A 226 -4.05 -8.93 6.42
CA ALA A 226 -3.65 -9.78 5.30
C ALA A 226 -4.43 -9.44 4.02
N ASP A 227 -5.74 -9.22 4.13
CA ASP A 227 -6.60 -8.80 3.01
C ASP A 227 -6.11 -7.45 2.45
N GLU A 228 -5.81 -6.46 3.31
CA GLU A 228 -5.26 -5.17 2.88
C GLU A 228 -3.86 -5.29 2.25
N LEU A 229 -3.01 -6.17 2.77
CA LEU A 229 -1.69 -6.44 2.19
C LEU A 229 -1.80 -7.06 0.81
N GLU A 230 -2.70 -8.01 0.64
CA GLU A 230 -2.95 -8.67 -0.64
C GLU A 230 -3.40 -7.67 -1.69
N ASP A 231 -4.42 -6.87 -1.40
CA ASP A 231 -4.90 -5.80 -2.29
C ASP A 231 -3.74 -4.89 -2.73
N ARG A 232 -2.95 -4.40 -1.77
CA ARG A 232 -1.81 -3.51 -2.07
C ARG A 232 -0.74 -4.21 -2.91
N ILE A 233 -0.47 -5.49 -2.67
CA ILE A 233 0.54 -6.26 -3.40
C ILE A 233 0.11 -6.52 -4.85
N GLU A 234 -1.18 -6.78 -5.10
CA GLU A 234 -1.70 -6.93 -6.47
C GLU A 234 -1.43 -5.69 -7.33
N PHE A 235 -1.56 -4.49 -6.77
CA PHE A 235 -1.23 -3.24 -7.46
C PHE A 235 0.26 -2.88 -7.44
N LEU A 236 1.03 -3.38 -6.47
CA LEU A 236 2.47 -3.18 -6.41
C LEU A 236 3.20 -3.92 -7.55
N VAL A 237 2.80 -5.17 -7.85
CA VAL A 237 3.46 -5.99 -8.87
C VAL A 237 3.56 -5.30 -10.25
N PRO A 238 2.48 -4.70 -10.80
CA PRO A 238 2.54 -3.82 -11.97
C PRO A 238 3.52 -2.65 -11.82
N ALA A 239 3.42 -1.93 -10.70
CA ALA A 239 4.14 -0.68 -10.46
C ALA A 239 5.65 -0.89 -10.38
N LEU A 240 6.07 -2.04 -9.84
CA LEU A 240 7.48 -2.47 -9.83
C LEU A 240 8.09 -2.57 -11.23
N GLY A 241 7.29 -2.71 -12.29
CA GLY A 241 7.77 -2.78 -13.67
C GLY A 241 8.02 -1.41 -14.27
N ALA A 242 7.17 -0.45 -13.88
CA ALA A 242 7.20 0.94 -14.35
C ALA A 242 8.19 1.83 -13.58
N CYS A 243 8.52 1.47 -12.35
CA CYS A 243 9.54 2.19 -11.58
C CYS A 243 10.93 2.00 -12.25
N PRO A 244 11.69 3.06 -12.60
CA PRO A 244 13.05 2.89 -13.14
C PRO A 244 13.91 2.05 -12.18
N ARG A 245 14.81 1.19 -12.69
CA ARG A 245 15.86 0.64 -11.82
C ARG A 245 16.70 1.83 -11.33
N GLY A 246 16.71 2.07 -10.02
CA GLY A 246 17.52 3.14 -9.44
C GLY A 246 18.98 3.01 -9.89
N ARG A 247 19.59 4.15 -10.21
CA ARG A 247 21.02 4.28 -10.55
C ARG A 247 21.90 3.96 -9.35
#